data_AF-A0A7S3C5V3-F1
#
_entry.id   AF-A0A7S3C5V3-F1
#
_cell.length_a   1.000
_cell.length_b   1.000
_cell.length_c   1.000
_cell.angle_alpha   90.00
_cell.angle_beta   90.00
_cell.angle_gamma   90.00
#
_symmetry.space_group_name_H-M   'P 1'
#
loop_
_entity.id
_entity.type
_entity.pdbx_description
1 polymer ?
#
loop_
_entity_poly.entity_id
_entity_poly.type
_entity_poly.pdbx_seq_one_letter_code
_entity_poly.pdbx_strand_id
1 'polypeptide(L)'
;ALPWPRLVSAAKDLDSAKMPAGPFASTVGVGRAEPQWAELNRVGGQPGKDGVHAAGDKTEGPLDLGETVMSGDLGTAPKKVDLLIVGAGLSGAVLAERCSKELGLTSLVIDKRDHIGGNCYDYIDEHGIRASKYGAHLFHTKFERVWEYVQNFSEWIPFDHRVRGMVPDADGAKQLVPIPPTQETVNALRLDVASGPISSEEGMQAWYDRQR
;
A
#
# COMPACT_ATOMS: atom_id res chain seq x y z
N ALA A 1 16.75 11.31 20.44
CA ALA A 1 16.01 10.35 19.61
C ALA A 1 15.28 9.41 20.55
N LEU A 2 13.96 9.55 20.68
CA LEU A 2 13.17 8.60 21.46
C LEU A 2 12.93 7.35 20.60
N PRO A 3 13.13 6.14 21.13
CA PRO A 3 12.88 4.91 20.38
C PRO A 3 11.36 4.75 20.16
N TRP A 4 10.98 4.44 18.92
CA TRP A 4 9.59 4.10 18.57
C TRP A 4 9.18 2.81 19.30
N PRO A 5 8.02 2.74 19.97
CA PRO A 5 7.56 1.51 20.60
C PRO A 5 7.26 0.45 19.52
N ARG A 6 7.92 -0.70 19.59
CA ARG A 6 7.58 -1.90 18.81
C ARG A 6 6.39 -2.59 19.46
N LEU A 7 5.31 -2.86 18.73
CA LEU A 7 4.28 -3.84 19.12
C LEU A 7 3.18 -4.01 18.05
N VAL A 8 3.18 -5.15 17.33
CA VAL A 8 1.98 -5.98 17.08
C VAL A 8 2.34 -7.48 17.13
N SER A 9 1.60 -8.24 17.94
CA SER A 9 1.91 -9.60 18.39
C SER A 9 1.40 -10.76 17.50
N ALA A 10 0.85 -10.50 16.31
CA ALA A 10 0.24 -11.55 15.48
C ALA A 10 1.08 -12.00 14.27
N ALA A 11 2.15 -11.27 13.92
CA ALA A 11 3.06 -11.60 12.82
C ALA A 11 4.39 -12.20 13.31
N LYS A 12 4.43 -12.76 14.53
CA LYS A 12 5.68 -13.19 15.19
C LYS A 12 6.40 -14.35 14.49
N ASP A 13 5.74 -15.08 13.61
CA ASP A 13 6.29 -16.28 12.98
C ASP A 13 6.77 -16.07 11.53
N LEU A 14 6.57 -14.88 10.96
CA LEU A 14 7.12 -14.51 9.66
C LEU A 14 8.07 -13.33 9.86
N ASP A 15 9.31 -13.48 9.41
CA ASP A 15 10.32 -12.44 9.49
C ASP A 15 9.94 -11.27 8.56
N SER A 16 9.15 -10.34 9.10
CA SER A 16 8.74 -9.11 8.42
C SER A 16 9.93 -8.22 8.07
N ALA A 17 11.15 -8.49 8.58
CA ALA A 17 12.35 -7.79 8.18
C ALA A 17 12.78 -8.14 6.74
N LYS A 18 12.55 -9.38 6.31
CA LYS A 18 13.00 -9.88 5.01
C LYS A 18 11.97 -9.57 3.92
N MET A 19 12.46 -9.08 2.77
CA MET A 19 11.59 -8.84 1.61
C MET A 19 10.90 -10.15 1.21
N PRO A 20 9.56 -10.19 1.09
CA PRO A 20 8.85 -11.39 0.67
C PRO A 20 9.35 -11.86 -0.69
N ALA A 21 9.74 -13.14 -0.78
CA ALA A 21 10.01 -13.80 -2.05
C ALA A 21 8.69 -14.41 -2.55
N GLY A 22 8.29 -14.12 -3.78
CA GLY A 22 7.08 -14.69 -4.38
C GLY A 22 6.96 -14.27 -5.85
N PRO A 23 6.28 -15.05 -6.70
CA PRO A 23 6.17 -14.73 -8.11
C PRO A 23 5.27 -13.50 -8.32
N PHE A 24 5.86 -12.40 -8.80
CA PHE A 24 5.13 -11.16 -9.06
C PHE A 24 4.25 -11.17 -10.34
N ALA A 25 4.19 -12.30 -11.05
CA ALA A 25 3.23 -12.53 -12.14
C ALA A 25 3.21 -14.03 -12.49
N SER A 26 2.03 -14.62 -12.68
CA SER A 26 1.85 -15.92 -13.33
C SER A 26 0.90 -15.76 -14.52
N THR A 27 0.97 -16.64 -15.50
CA THR A 27 0.08 -16.64 -16.68
C THR A 27 -1.28 -17.29 -16.38
N VAL A 28 -1.36 -18.16 -15.36
CA VAL A 28 -2.58 -18.85 -14.89
C VAL A 28 -3.24 -18.19 -13.68
N GLY A 29 -2.67 -17.10 -13.17
CA GLY A 29 -3.26 -16.34 -12.07
C GLY A 29 -2.62 -14.96 -11.93
N VAL A 30 -3.33 -14.03 -11.27
CA VAL A 30 -2.68 -12.81 -10.77
C VAL A 30 -1.50 -13.25 -9.90
N GLY A 31 -0.30 -12.68 -10.07
CA GLY A 31 0.84 -13.02 -9.23
C GLY A 31 0.42 -12.94 -7.76
N ARG A 32 0.41 -14.08 -7.05
CA ARG A 32 -0.07 -14.16 -5.67
C ARG A 32 1.11 -14.20 -4.73
N ALA A 33 0.97 -13.55 -3.58
CA ALA A 33 1.86 -13.82 -2.47
C ALA A 33 1.87 -15.33 -2.14
N GLU A 34 2.98 -15.84 -1.62
CA GLU A 34 3.04 -17.25 -1.20
C GLU A 34 1.92 -17.59 -0.19
N PRO A 35 1.47 -18.85 -0.12
CA PRO A 35 0.33 -19.25 0.72
C PRO A 35 0.41 -18.74 2.16
N GLN A 36 1.59 -18.81 2.77
CA GLN A 36 1.86 -18.30 4.12
C GLN A 36 1.52 -16.81 4.31
N TRP A 37 1.69 -15.98 3.28
CA TRP A 37 1.33 -14.56 3.29
C TRP A 37 -0.11 -14.35 2.84
N ALA A 38 -0.57 -15.11 1.86
CA ALA A 38 -1.94 -15.04 1.35
C ALA A 38 -2.99 -15.44 2.41
N GLU A 39 -2.66 -16.35 3.32
CA GLU A 39 -3.53 -16.77 4.42
C GLU A 39 -3.74 -15.68 5.48
N LEU A 40 -2.87 -14.66 5.52
CA LEU A 40 -3.02 -13.51 6.42
C LEU A 40 -4.05 -12.49 5.90
N ASN A 41 -4.40 -12.54 4.62
CA ASN A 41 -5.48 -11.73 4.05
C ASN A 41 -6.87 -12.26 4.48
N ARG A 42 -7.29 -11.95 5.71
CA ARG A 42 -8.61 -12.33 6.23
C ARG A 42 -9.71 -11.41 5.69
N VAL A 43 -10.24 -11.70 4.50
CA VAL A 43 -11.50 -11.06 4.02
C VAL A 43 -12.70 -11.85 4.54
N GLY A 44 -13.15 -11.51 5.76
CA GLY A 44 -14.23 -12.23 6.47
C GLY A 44 -15.65 -11.72 6.21
N GLY A 45 -15.85 -10.77 5.29
CA GLY A 45 -17.16 -10.17 5.02
C GLY A 45 -17.71 -9.25 6.13
N GLN A 46 -16.98 -9.10 7.24
CA GLN A 46 -17.26 -8.13 8.29
C GLN A 46 -16.25 -6.98 8.20
N PRO A 47 -16.68 -5.70 8.31
CA PRO A 47 -15.76 -4.58 8.46
C PRO A 47 -14.83 -4.84 9.66
N GLY A 48 -13.52 -4.79 9.44
CA GLY A 48 -12.55 -4.87 10.52
C GLY A 48 -12.71 -3.67 11.45
N LYS A 49 -12.46 -3.86 12.75
CA LYS A 49 -12.23 -2.76 13.69
C LYS A 49 -10.72 -2.59 13.85
N ASP A 50 -10.23 -1.36 13.83
CA ASP A 50 -8.84 -1.08 14.20
C ASP A 50 -8.67 -1.43 15.70
N GLY A 51 -7.98 -2.53 15.98
CA GLY A 51 -7.77 -3.02 17.34
C GLY A 51 -6.88 -2.09 18.18
N VAL A 52 -6.01 -1.31 17.53
CA VAL A 52 -5.14 -0.31 18.16
C VAL A 52 -5.99 0.88 18.59
N HIS A 53 -6.84 1.38 17.68
CA HIS A 53 -7.80 2.43 18.01
C HIS A 53 -8.79 2.00 19.10
N ALA A 54 -9.33 0.78 19.03
CA ALA A 54 -10.25 0.25 20.04
C ALA A 54 -9.60 0.11 21.42
N ALA A 55 -8.28 -0.07 21.50
CA ALA A 55 -7.51 -0.08 22.73
C ALA A 55 -7.21 1.35 23.27
N GLY A 56 -7.59 2.40 22.54
CA GLY A 56 -7.29 3.79 22.87
C GLY A 56 -5.84 4.18 22.57
N ASP A 57 -5.09 3.33 21.88
CA ASP A 57 -3.71 3.58 21.51
C ASP A 57 -3.65 4.50 20.27
N LYS A 58 -2.99 5.64 20.42
CA LYS A 58 -2.83 6.67 19.37
C LYS A 58 -1.42 6.69 18.80
N THR A 59 -0.55 5.76 19.19
CA THR A 59 0.86 5.74 18.77
C THR A 59 1.04 5.56 17.26
N GLU A 60 0.06 4.95 16.57
CA GLU A 60 0.02 4.84 15.12
C GLU A 60 -0.88 5.86 14.42
N GLY A 61 -1.47 6.80 15.17
CA GLY A 61 -2.27 7.87 14.57
C GLY A 61 -1.42 8.83 13.73
N PRO A 62 -2.05 9.69 12.92
CA PRO A 62 -1.34 10.77 12.25
C PRO A 62 -0.50 11.55 13.24
N LEU A 63 0.72 11.94 12.85
CA LEU A 63 1.59 12.73 13.69
C LEU A 63 0.87 14.01 14.14
N ASP A 64 0.75 14.20 15.45
CA ASP A 64 0.21 15.43 16.02
C ASP A 64 1.25 16.55 15.86
N LEU A 65 0.98 17.43 14.90
CA LEU A 65 1.85 18.55 14.60
C LEU A 65 1.42 19.74 15.46
N GLY A 66 2.35 20.25 16.26
CA GLY A 66 2.08 21.38 17.15
C GLY A 66 1.64 22.64 16.40
N GLU A 67 0.94 23.53 17.12
CA GLU A 67 0.40 24.80 16.59
C GLU A 67 1.43 25.64 15.85
N THR A 68 2.69 25.62 16.29
CA THR A 68 3.79 26.36 15.64
C THR A 68 4.04 25.88 14.21
N VAL A 69 3.89 24.58 13.94
CA VAL A 69 4.03 23.98 12.60
C VAL A 69 2.77 24.23 11.78
N MET A 70 1.61 24.07 12.42
CA MET A 70 0.31 24.09 11.75
C MET A 70 -0.25 25.49 11.48
N SER A 71 0.24 26.52 12.18
CA SER A 71 -0.24 27.90 12.01
C SER A 71 0.01 28.47 10.61
N GLY A 72 0.97 27.91 9.86
CA GLY A 72 1.42 28.47 8.58
C GLY A 72 2.17 29.80 8.73
N ASP A 73 2.45 30.25 9.96
CA ASP A 73 3.21 31.47 10.21
C ASP A 73 4.71 31.27 9.92
N LEU A 74 5.12 31.67 8.72
CA LEU A 74 6.53 31.69 8.30
C LEU A 74 7.39 32.68 9.11
N GLY A 75 6.78 33.54 9.93
CA GLY A 75 7.46 34.37 10.93
C GLY A 75 8.26 33.53 11.93
N THR A 76 7.71 32.38 12.33
CA THR A 76 8.34 31.41 13.25
C THR A 76 9.34 30.48 12.57
N ALA A 77 9.31 30.40 11.24
CA ALA A 77 10.20 29.52 10.48
C ALA A 77 11.67 29.97 10.59
N PRO A 78 12.62 29.01 10.62
CA PRO A 78 14.04 29.31 10.67
C PRO A 78 14.46 30.19 9.48
N LYS A 79 15.19 31.27 9.76
CA LYS A 79 15.63 32.24 8.73
C LYS A 79 16.78 31.74 7.87
N LYS A 80 17.48 30.68 8.30
CA LYS A 80 18.56 30.02 7.58
C LYS A 80 18.39 28.53 7.68
N VAL A 81 18.36 27.88 6.53
CA VAL A 81 18.37 26.42 6.35
C VAL A 81 19.22 26.11 5.13
N ASP A 82 19.78 24.91 5.09
CA ASP A 82 20.55 24.46 3.93
C ASP A 82 19.63 24.06 2.78
N LEU A 83 18.44 23.53 3.09
CA LEU A 83 17.46 23.06 2.12
C LEU A 83 16.06 23.61 2.42
N LEU A 84 15.43 24.19 1.39
CA LEU A 84 13.99 24.47 1.37
C LEU A 84 13.32 23.44 0.47
N ILE A 85 12.38 22.67 1.03
CA ILE A 85 11.65 21.61 0.35
C ILE A 85 10.17 22.00 0.31
N VAL A 86 9.61 22.06 -0.90
CA VAL A 86 8.20 22.38 -1.11
C VAL A 86 7.44 21.09 -1.43
N GLY A 87 6.53 20.71 -0.55
CA GLY A 87 5.77 19.46 -0.55
C GLY A 87 6.28 18.49 0.51
N ALA A 88 5.42 18.15 1.47
CA ALA A 88 5.67 17.17 2.53
C ALA A 88 5.16 15.76 2.17
N GLY A 89 5.08 15.45 0.87
CA GLY A 89 4.84 14.09 0.37
C GLY A 89 6.08 13.21 0.44
N LEU A 90 5.98 11.97 -0.06
CA LEU A 90 7.08 10.99 -0.02
C LEU A 90 8.40 11.56 -0.55
N SER A 91 8.42 12.24 -1.70
CA SER A 91 9.65 12.81 -2.26
C SER A 91 10.31 13.83 -1.34
N GLY A 92 9.53 14.77 -0.78
CA GLY A 92 10.05 15.79 0.11
C GLY A 92 10.52 15.23 1.45
N ALA A 93 9.75 14.32 2.04
CA ALA A 93 10.10 13.64 3.28
C ALA A 93 11.38 12.81 3.14
N VAL A 94 11.51 12.03 2.06
CA VAL A 94 12.72 11.23 1.78
C VAL A 94 13.92 12.14 1.55
N LEU A 95 13.80 13.22 0.77
CA LEU A 95 14.91 14.15 0.56
C LEU A 95 15.37 14.79 1.88
N ALA A 96 14.42 15.27 2.69
CA ALA A 96 14.74 15.87 3.98
C ALA A 96 15.47 14.89 4.90
N GLU A 97 14.96 13.66 5.02
CA GLU A 97 15.56 12.62 5.86
C GLU A 97 16.96 12.22 5.37
N ARG A 98 17.12 11.95 4.07
CA ARG A 98 18.40 11.51 3.51
C ARG A 98 19.46 12.59 3.61
N CYS A 99 19.13 13.83 3.27
CA CYS A 99 20.08 14.95 3.37
C CYS A 99 20.45 15.27 4.83
N SER A 100 19.50 15.16 5.75
CA SER A 100 19.80 15.33 7.18
C SER A 100 20.70 14.22 7.70
N LYS A 101 20.37 12.95 7.41
CA LYS A 101 21.09 11.78 7.94
C LYS A 101 22.48 11.59 7.33
N GLU A 102 22.62 11.76 6.01
CA GLU A 102 23.86 11.47 5.29
C GLU A 102 24.79 12.68 5.21
N LEU A 103 24.24 13.90 5.19
CA LEU A 103 25.01 15.12 4.95
C LEU A 103 24.96 16.11 6.12
N GLY A 104 24.15 15.85 7.16
CA GLY A 104 23.98 16.75 8.30
C GLY A 104 23.25 18.05 7.96
N LEU A 105 22.57 18.11 6.80
CA LEU A 105 21.92 19.33 6.33
C LEU A 105 20.60 19.60 7.06
N THR A 106 20.35 20.86 7.37
CA THR A 106 19.07 21.33 7.92
C THR A 106 18.06 21.56 6.79
N SER A 107 16.83 21.12 7.00
CA SER A 107 15.75 21.26 6.00
C SER A 107 14.54 21.99 6.60
N LEU A 108 14.01 22.97 5.86
CA LEU A 108 12.65 23.50 6.05
C LEU A 108 11.74 22.83 5.02
N VAL A 109 10.81 22.01 5.48
CA VAL A 109 9.79 21.40 4.63
C VAL A 109 8.49 22.20 4.79
N ILE A 110 7.93 22.67 3.69
CA ILE A 110 6.63 23.36 3.69
C ILE A 110 5.65 22.62 2.80
N ASP A 111 4.38 22.56 3.21
CA ASP A 111 3.29 22.07 2.38
C ASP A 111 2.14 23.07 2.46
N LYS A 112 1.30 23.12 1.41
CA LYS A 112 0.08 23.91 1.41
C LYS A 112 -1.01 23.24 2.25
N ARG A 113 -0.93 21.92 2.43
CA ARG A 113 -1.92 21.11 3.16
C ARG A 113 -1.71 21.23 4.67
N ASP A 114 -2.78 20.94 5.39
CA ASP A 114 -2.84 20.87 6.85
C ASP A 114 -2.37 19.52 7.41
N HIS A 115 -1.54 18.80 6.65
CA HIS A 115 -0.96 17.53 7.05
C HIS A 115 0.26 17.19 6.19
N ILE A 116 1.08 16.25 6.68
CA ILE A 116 2.20 15.66 5.93
C ILE A 116 1.75 14.44 5.11
N GLY A 117 2.67 13.81 4.37
CA GLY A 117 2.42 12.57 3.64
C GLY A 117 1.91 12.76 2.21
N GLY A 118 1.52 13.98 1.83
CA GLY A 118 1.01 14.27 0.50
C GLY A 118 -0.26 13.47 0.23
N ASN A 119 -0.34 12.74 -0.90
CA ASN A 119 -1.51 11.91 -1.20
C ASN A 119 -1.56 10.63 -0.34
N CYS A 120 -0.42 10.19 0.19
CA CYS A 120 -0.33 9.01 1.05
C CYS A 120 -0.81 9.27 2.48
N TYR A 121 -1.32 10.48 2.77
CA TYR A 121 -1.89 10.80 4.07
C TYR A 121 -3.13 9.95 4.36
N ASP A 122 -3.12 9.33 5.54
CA ASP A 122 -4.25 8.67 6.15
C ASP A 122 -4.67 9.36 7.46
N TYR A 123 -5.87 9.05 7.91
CA TYR A 123 -6.45 9.57 9.15
C TYR A 123 -7.40 8.53 9.75
N ILE A 124 -7.72 8.69 11.03
CA ILE A 124 -8.77 7.90 11.68
C ILE A 124 -10.08 8.68 11.57
N ASP A 125 -11.11 8.05 10.98
CA ASP A 125 -12.43 8.65 10.86
C ASP A 125 -13.24 8.58 12.17
N GLU A 126 -14.45 9.13 12.16
CA GLU A 126 -15.37 9.14 13.31
C GLU A 126 -15.83 7.74 13.77
N HIS A 127 -15.63 6.71 12.94
CA HIS A 127 -15.94 5.33 13.25
C HIS A 127 -14.73 4.54 13.76
N GLY A 128 -13.57 5.19 13.89
CA GLY A 128 -12.34 4.55 14.33
C GLY A 128 -11.67 3.72 13.22
N ILE A 129 -11.96 4.01 11.95
CA ILE A 129 -11.39 3.31 10.80
C ILE A 129 -10.26 4.17 10.21
N ARG A 130 -9.11 3.54 9.94
CA ARG A 130 -8.01 4.18 9.23
C ARG A 130 -8.34 4.28 7.75
N ALA A 131 -8.42 5.49 7.22
CA ALA A 131 -8.81 5.79 5.86
C ALA A 131 -7.78 6.69 5.17
N SER A 132 -7.52 6.43 3.89
CA SER A 132 -6.67 7.30 3.07
C SER A 132 -7.49 8.45 2.49
N LYS A 133 -7.09 9.70 2.76
CA LYS A 133 -7.84 10.90 2.33
C LYS A 133 -7.90 11.06 0.81
N TYR A 134 -6.89 10.58 0.09
CA TYR A 134 -6.72 10.78 -1.35
C TYR A 134 -6.74 9.49 -2.17
N GLY A 135 -7.55 8.51 -1.75
CA GLY A 135 -7.65 7.19 -2.37
C GLY A 135 -6.69 6.18 -1.74
N ALA A 136 -6.95 4.90 -1.99
CA ALA A 136 -6.19 3.80 -1.38
C ALA A 136 -4.72 3.83 -1.85
N HIS A 137 -3.80 3.78 -0.90
CA HIS A 137 -2.36 3.69 -1.17
C HIS A 137 -1.86 2.34 -0.66
N LEU A 138 -1.35 1.53 -1.58
CA LEU A 138 -0.88 0.19 -1.32
C LEU A 138 0.60 0.14 -1.66
N PHE A 139 1.44 -0.08 -0.66
CA PHE A 139 2.87 -0.14 -0.88
C PHE A 139 3.25 -1.46 -1.56
N HIS A 140 3.98 -1.36 -2.66
CA HIS A 140 4.61 -2.50 -3.32
C HIS A 140 5.94 -2.05 -3.93
N THR A 141 6.96 -2.89 -3.83
CA THR A 141 8.28 -2.62 -4.42
C THR A 141 8.94 -3.93 -4.84
N LYS A 142 9.74 -3.87 -5.92
CA LYS A 142 10.69 -4.91 -6.31
C LYS A 142 12.14 -4.57 -5.97
N PHE A 143 12.35 -3.42 -5.35
CA PHE A 143 13.68 -2.88 -5.04
C PHE A 143 13.99 -3.09 -3.57
N GLU A 144 14.92 -4.00 -3.29
CA GLU A 144 15.37 -4.34 -1.93
C GLU A 144 15.84 -3.10 -1.15
N ARG A 145 16.65 -2.24 -1.77
CA ARG A 145 17.08 -0.97 -1.15
C ARG A 145 15.93 -0.08 -0.67
N VAL A 146 14.77 -0.13 -1.35
CA VAL A 146 13.59 0.66 -0.98
C VAL A 146 12.89 -0.01 0.19
N TRP A 147 12.78 -1.34 0.17
CA TRP A 147 12.24 -2.12 1.28
C TRP A 147 13.04 -1.90 2.57
N GLU A 148 14.36 -2.07 2.51
CA GLU A 148 15.28 -1.82 3.63
C GLU A 148 15.17 -0.39 4.16
N TYR A 149 14.98 0.59 3.28
CA TYR A 149 14.82 1.98 3.66
C TYR A 149 13.52 2.21 4.44
N VAL A 150 12.37 1.79 3.90
CA VAL A 150 11.07 2.09 4.51
C VAL A 150 10.83 1.38 5.84
N GLN A 151 11.49 0.24 6.05
CA GLN A 151 11.46 -0.53 7.31
C GLN A 151 12.05 0.24 8.49
N ASN A 152 12.79 1.32 8.25
CA ASN A 152 13.33 2.16 9.33
C ASN A 152 12.28 3.10 9.95
N PHE A 153 11.12 3.28 9.31
CA PHE A 153 10.14 4.31 9.69
C PHE A 153 8.78 3.75 10.11
N SER A 154 8.49 2.48 9.84
CA SER A 154 7.22 1.84 10.20
C SER A 154 7.38 0.34 10.28
N GLU A 155 6.51 -0.29 11.08
CA GLU A 155 6.21 -1.72 10.95
C GLU A 155 5.32 -1.93 9.71
N TRP A 156 5.38 -3.11 9.10
CA TRP A 156 4.66 -3.44 7.87
C TRP A 156 3.78 -4.67 8.04
N ILE A 157 2.54 -4.56 7.56
CA ILE A 157 1.57 -5.64 7.55
C ILE A 157 1.55 -6.26 6.15
N PRO A 158 1.76 -7.59 6.02
CA PRO A 158 1.63 -8.27 4.74
C PRO A 158 0.20 -8.13 4.20
N PHE A 159 0.09 -7.64 2.96
CA PHE A 159 -1.19 -7.48 2.30
C PHE A 159 -1.06 -7.78 0.81
N ASP A 160 -1.76 -8.81 0.36
CA ASP A 160 -1.85 -9.17 -1.07
C ASP A 160 -3.11 -8.54 -1.68
N HIS A 161 -2.93 -7.44 -2.41
CA HIS A 161 -4.06 -6.69 -2.97
C HIS A 161 -4.72 -7.42 -4.13
N ARG A 162 -6.04 -7.56 -4.06
CA ARG A 162 -6.84 -8.24 -5.09
C ARG A 162 -7.95 -7.33 -5.59
N VAL A 163 -7.98 -7.12 -6.91
CA VAL A 163 -9.04 -6.37 -7.58
C VAL A 163 -9.98 -7.34 -8.28
N ARG A 164 -11.28 -7.09 -8.19
CA ARG A 164 -12.29 -7.74 -9.03
C ARG A 164 -13.12 -6.68 -9.74
N GLY A 165 -13.39 -6.91 -11.01
CA GLY A 165 -14.23 -6.07 -11.85
C GLY A 165 -15.59 -6.73 -12.08
N MET A 166 -16.65 -5.92 -12.13
CA MET A 166 -17.98 -6.38 -12.55
C MET A 166 -18.11 -6.21 -14.06
N VAL A 167 -18.10 -7.32 -14.81
CA VAL A 167 -18.03 -7.32 -16.28
C VAL A 167 -19.14 -8.21 -16.86
N PRO A 168 -19.90 -7.78 -17.87
CA PRO A 168 -20.85 -8.66 -18.57
C PRO A 168 -20.15 -9.83 -19.26
N ASP A 169 -20.71 -11.02 -19.17
CA ASP A 169 -20.31 -12.18 -19.96
C ASP A 169 -20.89 -12.12 -21.39
N ALA A 170 -20.65 -13.17 -22.18
CA ALA A 170 -21.13 -13.29 -23.56
C ALA A 170 -22.65 -13.15 -23.74
N ASP A 171 -23.46 -13.45 -22.72
CA ASP A 171 -24.93 -13.28 -22.76
C ASP A 171 -25.39 -11.96 -22.12
N GLY A 172 -24.44 -11.10 -21.73
CA GLY A 172 -24.71 -9.81 -21.08
C GLY A 172 -24.96 -9.90 -19.56
N ALA A 173 -24.81 -11.07 -18.94
CA ALA A 173 -24.97 -11.22 -17.50
C ALA A 173 -23.70 -10.74 -16.77
N LYS A 174 -23.85 -9.89 -15.75
CA LYS A 174 -22.71 -9.34 -15.01
C LYS A 174 -22.05 -10.41 -14.14
N GLN A 175 -20.75 -10.61 -14.33
CA GLN A 175 -19.89 -11.50 -13.55
C GLN A 175 -18.83 -10.70 -12.80
N LEU A 176 -18.54 -11.11 -11.57
CA LEU A 176 -17.44 -10.55 -10.78
C LEU A 176 -16.17 -11.36 -11.04
N VAL A 177 -15.20 -10.77 -11.74
CA VAL A 177 -14.00 -11.49 -12.22
C VAL A 177 -12.71 -10.82 -11.77
N PRO A 178 -11.60 -11.56 -11.59
CA PRO A 178 -10.30 -10.98 -11.25
C PRO A 178 -9.83 -9.94 -12.26
N ILE A 179 -9.16 -8.89 -11.76
CA ILE A 179 -8.42 -7.93 -12.58
C ILE A 179 -6.99 -7.85 -12.03
N PRO A 180 -5.93 -8.00 -12.85
CA PRO A 180 -5.94 -8.25 -14.31
C PRO A 180 -6.60 -9.58 -14.73
N PRO A 181 -7.03 -9.72 -16.01
CA PRO A 181 -7.66 -10.95 -16.50
C PRO A 181 -6.76 -12.17 -16.32
N THR A 182 -7.37 -13.27 -15.88
CA THR A 182 -6.74 -14.59 -15.68
C THR A 182 -7.54 -15.69 -16.40
N GLN A 183 -7.08 -16.94 -16.31
CA GLN A 183 -7.87 -18.11 -16.71
C GLN A 183 -9.28 -18.11 -16.10
N GLU A 184 -9.40 -17.74 -14.82
CA GLU A 184 -10.70 -17.60 -14.14
C GLU A 184 -11.58 -16.55 -14.84
N THR A 185 -11.00 -15.45 -15.31
CA THR A 185 -11.72 -14.40 -16.04
C THR A 185 -12.22 -14.90 -17.39
N VAL A 186 -11.36 -15.55 -18.17
CA VAL A 186 -11.71 -16.09 -19.50
C VAL A 186 -12.84 -17.10 -19.40
N ASN A 187 -12.76 -18.01 -18.42
CA ASN A 187 -13.77 -19.03 -18.20
C ASN A 187 -15.09 -18.42 -17.67
N ALA A 188 -15.03 -17.52 -16.68
CA ALA A 188 -16.21 -16.91 -16.09
C ALA A 188 -17.00 -16.05 -17.08
N LEU A 189 -16.29 -15.29 -17.94
CA LEU A 189 -16.92 -14.47 -18.98
C LEU A 189 -17.25 -15.24 -20.26
N ARG A 190 -16.85 -16.52 -20.34
CA ARG A 190 -17.02 -17.39 -21.52
C ARG A 190 -16.44 -16.76 -22.79
N LEU A 191 -15.23 -16.20 -22.70
CA LEU A 191 -14.58 -15.52 -23.82
C LEU A 191 -14.05 -16.47 -24.91
N ASP A 192 -13.90 -17.77 -24.61
CA ASP A 192 -13.52 -18.80 -25.58
C ASP A 192 -14.64 -19.83 -25.77
N VAL A 193 -15.73 -19.40 -26.40
CA VAL A 193 -16.90 -20.25 -26.65
C VAL A 193 -16.55 -21.43 -27.58
N ALA A 194 -15.54 -21.27 -28.44
CA ALA A 194 -15.16 -22.27 -29.44
C ALA A 194 -14.34 -23.42 -28.84
N SER A 195 -13.44 -23.14 -27.90
CA SER A 195 -12.51 -24.15 -27.33
C SER A 195 -12.95 -24.69 -25.98
N GLY A 196 -13.97 -24.09 -25.35
CA GLY A 196 -14.45 -24.47 -24.03
C GLY A 196 -13.56 -23.95 -22.88
N PRO A 197 -13.79 -24.40 -21.63
CA PRO A 197 -13.06 -23.91 -20.47
C PRO A 197 -11.56 -24.23 -20.53
N ILE A 198 -10.72 -23.24 -20.30
CA ILE A 198 -9.27 -23.39 -20.21
C ILE A 198 -8.91 -24.02 -18.86
N SER A 199 -8.01 -25.00 -18.85
CA SER A 199 -7.59 -25.72 -17.63
C SER A 199 -6.06 -25.80 -17.44
N SER A 200 -5.23 -25.22 -18.32
CA SER A 200 -3.76 -25.27 -18.23
C SER A 200 -3.09 -23.96 -18.65
N GLU A 201 -1.81 -23.79 -18.26
CA GLU A 201 -0.97 -22.65 -18.65
C GLU A 201 -0.80 -22.57 -20.16
N GLU A 202 -0.53 -23.70 -20.82
CA GLU A 202 -0.40 -23.77 -22.28
C GLU A 202 -1.71 -23.38 -22.95
N GLY A 203 -2.85 -23.81 -22.41
CA GLY A 203 -4.17 -23.44 -22.90
C GLY A 203 -4.43 -21.93 -22.79
N MET A 204 -4.02 -21.32 -21.67
CA MET A 204 -4.13 -19.88 -21.46
C MET A 204 -3.22 -19.09 -22.40
N GLN A 205 -1.97 -19.55 -22.57
CA GLN A 205 -1.03 -18.93 -23.50
C GLN A 205 -1.52 -19.02 -24.95
N ALA A 206 -2.01 -20.19 -25.36
CA ALA A 206 -2.60 -20.36 -26.69
C ALA A 206 -3.83 -19.46 -26.90
N TRP A 207 -4.64 -19.22 -25.86
CA TRP A 207 -5.75 -18.26 -25.93
C TRP A 207 -5.23 -16.83 -26.13
N TYR A 208 -4.24 -16.40 -25.35
CA TYR A 208 -3.62 -15.08 -25.54
C TYR A 208 -3.05 -14.89 -26.94
N ASP A 209 -2.37 -15.89 -27.48
CA ASP A 209 -1.79 -15.84 -28.81
C ASP A 209 -2.86 -15.73 -29.92
N ARG A 210 -4.09 -16.24 -29.69
CA ARG A 210 -5.23 -16.05 -30.61
C ARG A 210 -5.85 -14.66 -30.54
N GLN A 211 -5.70 -13.94 -29.42
CA GLN A 211 -6.31 -12.61 -29.21
C GLN A 211 -5.38 -11.45 -29.60
N ARG A 212 -4.10 -11.72 -29.92
CA ARG A 212 -3.12 -10.75 -30.44
C ARG A 212 -3.21 -10.62 -31.95
#